data_AF-A0A2T0KB89-F1
#
_entry.id   AF-A0A2T0KB89-F1
#
_cell.length_a   1.000
_cell.length_b   1.000
_cell.length_c   1.000
_cell.angle_alpha   90.00
_cell.angle_beta   90.00
_cell.angle_gamma   90.00
#
_symmetry.space_group_name_H-M   'P 1'
#
loop_
_entity.id
_entity.type
_entity.pdbx_description
1 polymer ?
#
loop_
_entity_poly.entity_id
_entity_poly.type
_entity_poly.pdbx_seq_one_letter_code
_entity_poly.pdbx_strand_id
1 'polypeptide(L)'
;MKLHAASELSSNDEIKQLVEAGLGVALLSLHACALEMQAGLLARLPVPSTPIERAWHVAHMSEWRLPQVTNAFREFLMLSRAAVAGLTSPPEMHKRAKAAVTPLLPVSR
;
A
#
# COMPACT_ATOMS: atom_id res chain seq x y z
N MET A 1 -19.93 2.21 5.16
CA MET A 1 -19.14 1.52 6.21
C MET A 1 -18.54 2.60 7.10
N LYS A 2 -18.80 2.60 8.40
CA LYS A 2 -18.25 3.58 9.35
C LYS A 2 -17.02 2.93 9.99
N LEU A 3 -15.84 3.50 9.75
CA LEU A 3 -14.58 3.00 10.33
C LEU A 3 -14.31 3.74 11.64
N HIS A 4 -14.01 2.99 12.68
CA HIS A 4 -13.52 3.52 13.95
C HIS A 4 -12.01 3.28 14.00
N ALA A 5 -11.22 4.33 14.24
CA ALA A 5 -9.79 4.17 14.45
C ALA A 5 -9.58 3.39 15.74
N ALA A 6 -9.01 2.18 15.62
CA ALA A 6 -8.69 1.34 16.78
C ALA A 6 -7.32 1.68 17.37
N SER A 7 -6.38 2.13 16.52
CA SER A 7 -5.02 2.51 16.92
C SER A 7 -4.48 3.58 15.95
N GLU A 8 -3.62 4.44 16.46
CA GLU A 8 -2.84 5.40 15.69
C GLU A 8 -1.36 5.02 15.82
N LEU A 9 -0.65 4.97 14.69
CA LEU A 9 0.74 4.52 14.60
C LEU A 9 1.54 5.54 13.80
N SER A 10 2.83 5.63 14.09
CA SER A 10 3.68 6.72 13.61
C SER A 10 4.28 6.47 12.22
N SER A 11 4.25 5.22 11.74
CA SER A 11 4.83 4.86 10.46
C SER A 11 4.03 3.80 9.70
N ASN A 12 4.22 3.74 8.38
CA ASN A 12 3.63 2.71 7.54
C ASN A 12 4.11 1.30 7.93
N ASP A 13 5.36 1.15 8.38
CA ASP A 13 5.91 -0.16 8.73
C ASP A 13 5.28 -0.72 10.01
N GLU A 14 5.03 0.13 11.01
CA GLU A 14 4.27 -0.27 12.21
C GLU A 14 2.85 -0.71 11.83
N ILE A 15 2.18 0.03 10.93
CA ILE A 15 0.83 -0.31 10.47
C ILE A 15 0.86 -1.65 9.72
N LYS A 16 1.84 -1.86 8.82
CA LYS A 16 1.98 -3.12 8.07
C LYS A 16 2.20 -4.30 9.01
N GLN A 17 3.08 -4.16 10.01
CA GLN A 17 3.33 -5.20 11.01
C GLN A 17 2.09 -5.53 11.85
N LEU A 18 1.31 -4.52 12.25
CA LEU A 18 0.03 -4.72 12.96
C LEU A 18 -0.96 -5.54 12.11
N VAL A 19 -1.08 -5.22 10.82
CA VAL A 19 -1.97 -5.94 9.89
C VAL A 19 -1.47 -7.36 9.63
N GLU A 20 -0.16 -7.54 9.41
CA GLU A 20 0.48 -8.85 9.21
C GLU A 20 0.28 -9.76 10.44
N ALA A 21 0.35 -9.19 11.66
CA ALA A 21 0.05 -9.89 12.90
C ALA A 21 -1.45 -10.22 13.09
N GLY A 22 -2.32 -9.84 12.16
CA GLY A 22 -3.75 -10.13 12.19
C GLY A 22 -4.56 -9.25 13.14
N LEU A 23 -3.99 -8.13 13.59
CA LEU A 23 -4.62 -7.25 14.58
C LEU A 23 -5.61 -6.23 13.97
N GLY A 24 -5.78 -6.21 12.65
CA GLY A 24 -6.74 -5.34 11.99
C GLY A 24 -6.55 -5.20 10.48
N VAL A 25 -7.14 -4.13 9.93
CA VAL A 25 -6.98 -3.72 8.52
C VAL A 25 -6.50 -2.28 8.46
N ALA A 26 -5.80 -1.93 7.38
CA ALA A 26 -5.30 -0.57 7.16
C ALA A 26 -5.61 -0.06 5.76
N LEU A 27 -5.75 1.25 5.63
CA LEU A 27 -5.79 1.95 4.35
C LEU A 27 -4.41 2.57 4.09
N LEU A 28 -3.65 1.97 3.18
CA LEU A 28 -2.30 2.39 2.83
C LEU A 28 -2.17 2.60 1.31
N SER A 29 -1.15 3.35 0.90
CA SER A 29 -0.76 3.45 -0.51
C SER A 29 -0.31 2.08 -1.01
N LEU A 30 -0.81 1.64 -2.17
CA LEU A 30 -0.36 0.40 -2.82
C LEU A 30 1.16 0.40 -3.06
N HIS A 31 1.75 1.56 -3.34
CA HIS A 31 3.20 1.70 -3.52
C HIS A 31 3.99 1.35 -2.26
N ALA A 32 3.42 1.55 -1.07
CA ALA A 32 4.08 1.24 0.21
C ALA A 32 3.92 -0.23 0.64
N CYS A 33 3.02 -0.98 -0.01
CA CYS A 33 2.71 -2.37 0.30
C CYS A 33 3.14 -3.36 -0.79
N ALA A 34 3.78 -2.88 -1.87
CA ALA A 34 4.06 -3.69 -3.05
C ALA A 34 4.91 -4.92 -2.72
N LEU A 35 5.93 -4.76 -1.86
CA LEU A 35 6.83 -5.85 -1.46
C LEU A 35 6.11 -6.87 -0.59
N GLU A 36 5.32 -6.42 0.39
CA GLU A 36 4.56 -7.31 1.26
C GLU A 36 3.47 -8.07 0.50
N MET A 37 2.86 -7.45 -0.51
CA MET A 37 1.92 -8.13 -1.41
C MET A 37 2.61 -9.16 -2.29
N GLN A 38 3.80 -8.85 -2.82
CA GLN A 38 4.62 -9.81 -3.59
C GLN A 38 5.08 -10.99 -2.72
N ALA A 39 5.42 -10.72 -1.46
CA ALA A 39 5.80 -11.74 -0.48
C ALA A 39 4.60 -12.54 0.07
N GLY A 40 3.36 -12.13 -0.22
CA GLY A 40 2.15 -12.78 0.28
C GLY A 40 1.87 -12.52 1.77
N LEU A 41 2.52 -11.52 2.37
CA LEU A 41 2.33 -11.12 3.77
C LEU A 41 1.08 -10.24 3.93
N LEU A 42 0.78 -9.43 2.91
CA LEU A 42 -0.42 -8.59 2.87
C LEU A 42 -1.28 -8.90 1.64
N ALA A 43 -2.59 -8.73 1.80
CA ALA A 43 -3.56 -8.90 0.72
C ALA A 43 -4.45 -7.66 0.59
N ARG A 44 -4.81 -7.31 -0.65
CA ARG A 44 -5.74 -6.21 -0.93
C ARG A 44 -7.17 -6.65 -0.65
N LEU A 45 -7.88 -5.91 0.20
CA LEU A 45 -9.32 -6.10 0.41
C LEU A 45 -10.12 -5.43 -0.72
N PRO A 46 -11.06 -6.12 -1.38
CA PRO A 46 -11.85 -5.55 -2.47
C PRO A 46 -12.98 -4.66 -1.92
N VAL A 47 -12.65 -3.41 -1.60
CA VAL A 47 -13.60 -2.41 -1.10
C VAL A 47 -14.03 -1.49 -2.25
N PRO A 48 -15.33 -1.15 -2.40
CA PRO A 48 -15.78 -0.19 -3.39
C PRO A 48 -15.03 1.15 -3.30
N SER A 49 -14.85 1.81 -4.45
CA SER A 49 -14.13 3.08 -4.54
C SER A 49 -12.66 3.01 -4.11
N THR A 50 -12.04 1.83 -4.20
CA THR A 50 -10.59 1.65 -4.05
C THR A 50 -9.98 0.99 -5.30
N PRO A 51 -8.74 1.34 -5.70
CA PRO A 51 -7.83 2.27 -5.04
C PRO A 51 -8.28 3.74 -5.12
N ILE A 52 -7.82 4.54 -4.15
CA ILE A 52 -8.06 5.98 -4.13
C ILE A 52 -6.88 6.64 -4.88
N GLU A 53 -7.15 7.18 -6.06
CA GLU A 53 -6.11 7.81 -6.89
C GLU A 53 -5.59 9.10 -6.27
N ARG A 54 -4.26 9.20 -6.16
CA ARG A 54 -3.55 10.37 -5.62
C ARG A 54 -2.30 10.64 -6.45
N ALA A 55 -2.10 11.91 -6.80
CA ALA A 55 -0.91 12.33 -7.54
C ALA A 55 0.26 12.63 -6.59
N TRP A 56 1.44 12.16 -6.98
CA TRP A 56 2.70 12.60 -6.39
C TRP A 56 3.27 13.75 -7.24
N HIS A 57 3.89 14.71 -6.57
CA HIS A 57 4.43 15.91 -7.19
C HIS A 57 5.90 16.08 -6.81
N VAL A 58 6.71 16.52 -7.77
CA VAL A 58 8.05 17.03 -7.50
C VAL A 58 7.92 18.53 -7.32
N ALA A 59 8.28 19.04 -6.14
CA ALA A 59 8.19 20.45 -5.80
C ALA A 59 9.58 21.04 -5.55
N HIS A 60 9.77 22.29 -5.95
CA HIS A 60 10.93 23.12 -5.61
C HIS A 60 10.50 24.58 -5.54
N MET A 61 11.28 25.42 -4.84
CA MET A 61 11.05 26.86 -4.83
C MET A 61 11.26 27.44 -6.24
N SER A 62 10.34 28.29 -6.70
CA SER A 62 10.38 28.90 -8.04
C SER A 62 11.54 29.88 -8.20
N GLU A 63 11.92 30.55 -7.11
CA GLU A 63 12.98 31.56 -7.07
C GLU A 63 14.39 30.95 -7.23
N TRP A 64 14.52 29.63 -7.04
CA TRP A 64 15.82 28.96 -6.95
C TRP A 64 16.16 28.30 -8.29
N ARG A 65 17.29 28.70 -8.89
CA ARG A 65 17.83 27.98 -10.04
C ARG A 65 18.27 26.59 -9.60
N LEU A 66 17.70 25.56 -10.21
CA LEU A 66 18.07 24.20 -9.93
C LEU A 66 19.49 23.91 -10.45
N PRO A 67 20.40 23.39 -9.60
CA PRO A 67 21.68 22.87 -10.07
C PRO A 67 21.47 21.81 -11.15
N GLN A 68 22.45 21.66 -12.04
CA GLN A 68 22.38 20.71 -13.16
C GLN A 68 22.04 19.29 -12.71
N VAL A 69 22.65 18.83 -11.61
CA VAL A 69 22.37 17.50 -11.02
C VAL A 69 20.92 17.35 -10.56
N THR A 70 20.34 18.39 -9.96
CA THR A 70 18.95 18.39 -9.50
C THR A 70 17.98 18.43 -10.68
N ASN A 71 18.33 19.16 -11.74
CA ASN A 71 17.54 19.20 -12.97
C ASN A 71 17.51 17.82 -13.65
N ALA A 72 18.68 17.17 -13.78
CA ALA A 72 18.79 15.82 -14.32
C ALA A 72 18.01 14.81 -13.45
N PHE A 73 18.05 14.95 -12.12
CA PHE A 73 17.26 14.10 -11.23
C PHE A 73 15.74 14.33 -11.38
N ARG A 74 15.30 15.58 -11.50
CA ARG A 74 13.87 15.89 -11.78
C ARG A 74 13.42 15.23 -13.08
N GLU A 75 14.22 15.35 -14.14
CA GLU A 75 13.93 14.72 -15.43
C GLU A 75 13.88 13.20 -15.32
N PHE A 76 14.84 12.59 -14.60
CA PHE A 76 14.83 11.17 -14.30
C PHE A 76 13.55 10.73 -13.57
N LEU A 77 13.12 11.47 -12.54
CA LEU A 77 11.88 11.17 -11.80
C LEU A 77 10.63 11.26 -12.69
N MET A 78 10.59 12.25 -13.59
CA MET A 78 9.47 12.44 -14.51
C MET A 78 9.40 11.33 -15.58
N LEU A 79 10.55 10.87 -16.08
CA LEU A 79 10.66 9.76 -17.04
C LEU A 79 10.35 8.41 -16.39
N SER A 80 10.84 8.18 -15.17
CA SER A 80 10.71 6.91 -14.45
C SER A 80 9.31 6.66 -13.88
N ARG A 81 8.39 7.61 -14.06
CA ARG A 81 7.01 7.55 -13.54
C ARG A 81 6.24 6.30 -13.99
N ALA A 82 6.52 5.79 -15.19
CA ALA A 82 5.89 4.58 -15.72
C ALA A 82 6.50 3.27 -15.19
N ALA A 83 7.79 3.26 -14.84
CA ALA A 83 8.49 2.06 -14.39
C ALA A 83 7.99 1.57 -13.01
N VAL A 84 7.53 2.49 -12.17
CA VAL A 84 7.01 2.17 -10.83
C VAL A 84 5.54 1.69 -10.86
N ALA A 85 4.78 2.08 -11.90
CA ALA A 85 3.37 1.69 -12.04
C ALA A 85 3.19 0.16 -12.26
N GLY A 86 4.21 -0.54 -12.78
CA GLY A 86 4.16 -1.98 -12.98
C GLY A 86 4.12 -2.81 -11.69
N LEU A 87 4.63 -2.27 -10.57
CA LEU A 87 4.72 -2.97 -9.29
C LEU A 87 3.40 -2.97 -8.48
N THR A 88 2.42 -2.17 -8.89
CA THR A 88 1.13 -2.01 -8.19
C THR A 88 -0.01 -2.80 -8.85
N SER A 89 0.28 -3.53 -9.92
CA SER A 89 -0.63 -4.49 -10.52
C SER A 89 -0.86 -5.64 -9.53
N PRO A 90 -2.10 -6.03 -9.22
CA PRO A 90 -2.34 -7.17 -8.33
C PRO A 90 -1.65 -8.41 -8.91
N PRO A 91 -0.92 -9.23 -8.12
CA PRO A 91 -0.55 -10.56 -8.59
C PRO A 91 -1.85 -11.27 -8.98
N GLU A 92 -1.91 -11.82 -10.19
CA GLU A 92 -3.08 -12.58 -10.63
C GLU A 92 -3.38 -13.66 -9.60
N MET A 93 -4.55 -13.52 -8.97
CA MET A 93 -5.04 -14.45 -7.97
C MET A 93 -5.30 -15.78 -8.67
N HIS A 94 -4.29 -16.65 -8.68
CA HIS A 94 -4.49 -18.05 -9.00
C HIS A 94 -5.56 -18.56 -8.04
N LYS A 95 -6.72 -18.94 -8.60
CA LYS A 95 -7.87 -19.50 -7.89
C LYS A 95 -7.41 -20.69 -7.04
N ARG A 96 -6.94 -20.45 -5.81
CA ARG A 96 -6.73 -21.50 -4.83
C ARG A 96 -8.07 -21.79 -4.17
N ALA A 97 -8.44 -23.07 -4.23
CA ALA A 97 -9.71 -23.63 -3.85
C ALA A 97 -10.17 -23.19 -2.45
N LYS A 98 -11.49 -23.07 -2.28
CA LYS A 98 -12.19 -22.98 -1.00
C LYS A 98 -11.56 -23.93 0.02
N ALA A 99 -10.77 -23.38 0.96
CA ALA A 99 -10.51 -24.05 2.22
C ALA A 99 -11.66 -23.71 3.16
N ALA A 100 -12.33 -24.74 3.66
CA ALA A 100 -13.43 -24.63 4.60
C ALA A 100 -12.97 -23.82 5.83
N VAL A 101 -13.74 -22.78 6.16
CA VAL A 101 -13.64 -22.13 7.47
C VAL A 101 -14.12 -23.14 8.49
N THR A 102 -13.17 -23.76 9.20
CA THR A 102 -13.46 -24.53 10.41
C THR A 102 -14.02 -23.55 11.45
N PRO A 103 -15.24 -23.74 11.97
CA PRO A 103 -15.79 -22.84 12.96
C PRO A 103 -14.96 -22.91 14.25
N LEU A 104 -14.57 -21.74 14.75
CA LEU A 104 -13.95 -21.58 16.06
C LEU A 104 -14.91 -22.16 17.11
N LEU A 105 -14.42 -23.13 17.90
CA LEU A 105 -15.16 -23.69 19.02
C LEU A 105 -15.57 -22.58 20.00
N PRO A 106 -16.79 -22.65 20.57
CA PRO A 106 -17.24 -21.67 21.55
C PRO A 106 -16.39 -21.78 22.83
N VAL A 107 -15.71 -20.70 23.18
CA VAL A 107 -15.10 -20.55 24.51
C VAL A 107 -16.23 -20.55 25.52
N SER A 108 -16.20 -21.53 26.43
CA SER A 108 -17.25 -21.74 27.42
C SER A 108 -17.04 -20.81 28.63
N ARG A 109 -18.08 -19.98 28.84
CA ARG A 109 -18.52 -19.24 30.04
C ARG A 109 -17.54 -18.29 30.74
#